data_AF-A0A1F4R1Z0-F1
#
_entry.id   AF-A0A1F4R1Z0-F1
#
_cell.length_a   1.000
_cell.length_b   1.000
_cell.length_c   1.000
_cell.angle_alpha   90.00
_cell.angle_beta   90.00
_cell.angle_gamma   90.00
#
_symmetry.space_group_name_H-M   'P 1'
#
loop_
_entity.id
_entity.type
_entity.pdbx_description
1 polymer ?
#
loop_
_entity_poly.entity_id
_entity_poly.type
_entity_poly.pdbx_seq_one_letter_code
_entity_poly.pdbx_strand_id
1 'polypeptide(L)' 'MKWEYRDEMVMFKETQDGLVSNLEFLGAWGADGWELTSSVPLIAPNRDGVAYGTVGALLIFKRPLGE' A
#
# COMPACT_ATOMS: atom_id res chain seq x y z
N MET A 1 16.73 12.03 -15.98
CA MET A 1 15.32 11.75 -15.62
C MET A 1 15.19 11.82 -14.11
N LYS A 2 14.35 12.72 -13.59
CA LYS A 2 14.06 12.85 -12.16
C LYS A 2 12.76 12.11 -11.84
N TRP A 3 12.63 11.57 -10.63
CA TRP A 3 11.44 10.84 -10.19
C TRP A 3 10.88 11.52 -8.95
N GLU A 4 9.57 11.65 -8.89
CA GLU A 4 8.88 11.87 -7.63
C GLU A 4 8.31 10.55 -7.11
N TYR A 5 8.28 10.43 -5.79
CA TYR A 5 7.81 9.26 -5.07
C TYR A 5 6.68 9.65 -4.14
N ARG A 6 5.76 8.71 -3.94
CA ARG A 6 4.68 8.79 -2.96
C ARG A 6 4.50 7.43 -2.33
N ASP A 7 4.16 7.40 -1.06
CA ASP A 7 3.73 6.20 -0.36
C ASP A 7 2.28 6.33 0.13
N GLU A 8 1.59 5.18 0.21
CA GLU A 8 0.26 5.05 0.80
C GLU A 8 0.25 3.86 1.75
N MET A 9 -0.17 4.09 2.99
CA MET A 9 -0.35 3.02 3.96
C MET A 9 -1.81 2.56 3.95
N VAL A 10 -2.02 1.29 3.62
CA VAL A 10 -3.34 0.67 3.59
C VAL A 10 -3.46 -0.33 4.74
N MET A 11 -4.41 -0.11 5.64
CA MET A 11 -4.74 -1.06 6.71
C MET A 11 -5.89 -1.95 6.26
N PHE A 12 -5.78 -3.25 6.50
CA PHE A 12 -6.86 -4.19 6.24
C PHE A 12 -7.85 -4.19 7.40
N LYS A 13 -9.14 -4.23 7.06
CA LYS A 13 -10.24 -4.39 8.00
C LYS A 13 -10.73 -5.82 7.94
N GLU A 14 -10.97 -6.39 9.10
CA GLU A 14 -11.59 -7.70 9.22
C GLU A 14 -13.08 -7.60 8.88
N THR A 15 -13.54 -8.43 7.95
CA THR A 15 -14.93 -8.61 7.57
C THR A 15 -15.27 -10.09 7.48
N GLN A 16 -16.54 -10.41 7.18
CA GLN A 16 -16.97 -11.78 6.95
C GLN A 16 -16.29 -12.44 5.74
N ASP A 17 -15.79 -11.64 4.80
CA ASP A 17 -15.07 -12.08 3.60
C ASP A 17 -13.54 -12.17 3.83
N GLY A 18 -13.07 -11.88 5.05
CA GLY A 18 -11.66 -11.88 5.42
C GLY A 18 -11.08 -10.46 5.60
N LEU A 19 -9.78 -10.32 5.36
CA LEU A 19 -9.07 -9.04 5.47
C LEU A 19 -9.20 -8.26 4.16
N VAL A 20 -9.88 -7.12 4.21
CA VAL A 20 -10.18 -6.29 3.02
C VAL A 20 -9.80 -4.83 3.22
N SER A 21 -9.52 -4.13 2.12
CA SER A 21 -9.40 -2.67 2.12
C SER A 21 -9.89 -2.08 0.80
N ASN A 22 -10.30 -0.81 0.84
CA ASN A 22 -10.65 -0.06 -0.38
C ASN A 22 -9.36 0.45 -1.05
N LEU A 23 -9.15 0.02 -2.30
CA LEU A 23 -8.00 0.38 -3.13
C LEU A 23 -8.39 1.21 -4.37
N GLU A 24 -9.56 1.85 -4.39
CA GLU A 24 -10.07 2.66 -5.51
C GLU A 24 -9.08 3.77 -5.94
N PHE A 25 -8.28 4.29 -5.00
CA PHE A 25 -7.26 5.30 -5.28
C PHE A 25 -6.20 4.83 -6.28
N LEU A 26 -5.96 3.52 -6.41
CA LEU A 26 -4.99 2.97 -7.38
C LEU A 26 -5.35 3.36 -8.81
N GLY A 27 -6.64 3.38 -9.15
CA GLY A 27 -7.12 3.77 -10.47
C GLY A 27 -6.85 5.25 -10.76
N ALA A 28 -7.18 6.12 -9.80
CA ALA A 28 -6.92 7.55 -9.93
C ALA A 28 -5.41 7.83 -10.05
N TRP A 29 -4.59 7.14 -9.25
CA TRP A 29 -3.14 7.32 -9.26
C TRP A 29 -2.52 6.85 -10.57
N GLY A 30 -2.97 5.71 -11.10
CA GLY A 30 -2.58 5.24 -12.43
C GLY A 30 -2.94 6.24 -13.53
N ALA A 31 -4.13 6.86 -13.46
CA ALA A 31 -4.54 7.90 -14.41
C ALA A 31 -3.66 9.16 -14.34
N ASP A 32 -3.14 9.49 -13.14
CA ASP A 32 -2.22 10.60 -12.90
C ASP A 32 -0.73 10.25 -13.19
N GLY A 33 -0.48 9.08 -13.79
CA GLY A 33 0.84 8.62 -14.21
C GLY A 33 1.69 7.99 -13.10
N TRP A 34 1.10 7.71 -11.93
CA TRP A 34 1.80 6.99 -10.86
C TRP A 34 1.89 5.49 -11.13
N GLU A 35 3.09 4.95 -11.02
CA GLU A 35 3.38 3.53 -11.15
C GLU A 35 3.68 2.92 -9.78
N LEU A 36 3.01 1.83 -9.43
CA LEU A 36 3.35 1.05 -8.23
C LEU A 36 4.71 0.39 -8.43
N THR A 37 5.68 0.72 -7.59
CA THR A 37 7.05 0.19 -7.68
C THR A 37 7.41 -0.79 -6.57
N SER A 38 6.69 -0.77 -5.44
CA SER A 38 6.93 -1.69 -4.33
C SER A 38 5.69 -1.79 -3.43
N SER A 39 5.57 -2.93 -2.75
CA SER A 39 4.64 -3.13 -1.65
C SER A 39 5.35 -3.82 -0.49
N VAL A 40 5.12 -3.32 0.72
CA VAL A 40 5.71 -3.85 1.95
C VAL A 40 4.58 -4.29 2.87
N PRO A 41 4.46 -5.59 3.21
CA PRO A 41 3.43 -6.05 4.13
C PRO A 41 3.68 -5.48 5.53
N LEU A 42 2.62 -4.97 6.15
CA LEU A 42 2.64 -4.55 7.54
C LEU A 42 2.23 -5.72 8.42
N ILE A 43 3.08 -6.07 9.37
CA ILE A 43 2.87 -7.21 10.26
C ILE A 43 2.70 -6.68 11.68
N ALA A 44 1.57 -6.97 12.32
CA ALA A 44 1.35 -6.64 13.71
C ALA A 44 1.63 -7.86 14.59
N PRO A 45 2.58 -7.78 15.53
CA PRO A 45 2.75 -8.80 16.55
C PRO A 45 1.62 -8.73 17.58
N ASN A 46 1.23 -9.88 18.15
CA ASN A 46 0.37 -9.90 19.33
C ASN A 46 1.14 -9.46 20.59
N ARG A 47 0.47 -9.47 21.75
CA ARG A 47 1.10 -9.13 23.05
C ARG A 47 2.31 -9.99 23.41
N ASP A 48 2.40 -11.20 22.87
CA ASP A 48 3.51 -12.14 23.10
C ASP A 48 4.65 -11.97 22.08
N GLY A 49 4.55 -10.98 21.19
CA GLY A 49 5.55 -10.74 20.13
C GLY A 49 5.43 -11.67 18.92
N VAL A 50 4.40 -12.52 18.87
CA VAL A 50 4.19 -13.47 17.77
C VAL A 50 3.40 -12.76 16.66
N ALA A 51 3.97 -12.75 15.46
CA ALA A 51 3.33 -12.20 14.26
C ALA A 51 2.30 -13.18 13.69
N TYR A 52 1.01 -12.81 13.71
CA TYR A 52 -0.07 -13.68 13.22
C TYR A 52 -0.54 -13.38 11.80
N GLY A 53 -0.08 -12.29 11.18
CA GLY A 53 -0.41 -12.02 9.79
C GLY A 53 -0.16 -10.59 9.35
N THR A 54 -0.40 -10.38 8.07
CA THR A 54 -0.35 -9.08 7.42
C THR A 54 -1.61 -8.29 7.78
N VAL A 55 -1.44 -7.16 8.47
CA VAL A 55 -2.54 -6.25 8.86
C VAL A 55 -2.73 -5.09 7.88
N GLY A 56 -1.85 -4.98 6.89
CA GLY A 56 -1.90 -3.92 5.89
C GLY A 56 -0.72 -3.99 4.93
N ALA A 57 -0.58 -2.98 4.09
CA ALA A 57 0.56 -2.82 3.21
C ALA A 57 0.95 -1.34 3.09
N LEU A 58 2.25 -1.06 3.08
CA LEU A 58 2.78 0.19 2.56
C LEU A 58 2.99 0.01 1.06
N LEU A 59 2.33 0.83 0.25
CA LEU A 59 2.47 0.85 -1.19
C LEU A 59 3.34 2.04 -1.58
N ILE A 60 4.31 1.82 -2.45
CA ILE A 60 5.24 2.86 -2.90
C ILE A 60 5.09 3.04 -4.40
N PHE A 61 4.94 4.29 -4.81
CA PHE A 61 4.71 4.69 -6.19
C PHE A 61 5.79 5.65 -6.64
N LYS A 62 6.00 5.69 -7.96
CA LYS A 62 6.87 6.67 -8.61
C LYS A 62 6.22 7.21 -9.87
N ARG A 63 6.60 8.41 -10.28
CA ARG A 63 6.35 8.92 -11.64
C ARG A 63 7.45 9.91 -12.05
N PRO A 64 7.68 10.12 -13.35
CA PRO A 64 8.71 11.05 -13.79
C PRO A 64 8.34 12.49 -13.43
N LEU A 65 9.30 13.25 -12.91
CA LEU A 65 9.19 14.68 -12.66
C LEU A 65 9.46 15.45 -13.96
N GLY A 66 8.48 15.46 -14.87
CA GLY A 66 8.54 16.14 -16.16
C GLY A 66 9.69 15.71 -17.08
N GLU A 67 9.57 16.09 -18.35
CA GLU A 67 10.73 16.56 -19.14
C GLU A 67 10.79 18.08 -19.02
#